data_AF-A0A2K4ZCC6-F1
#
_entry.id   AF-A0A2K4ZCC6-F1
#
_cell.length_a   1.000
_cell.length_b   1.000
_cell.length_c   1.000
_cell.angle_alpha   90.00
_cell.angle_beta   90.00
_cell.angle_gamma   90.00
#
_symmetry.space_group_name_H-M   'P 1'
#
loop_
_entity.id
_entity.type
_entity.pdbx_description
1 polymer ?
#
loop_
_entity_poly.entity_id
_entity_poly.type
_entity_poly.pdbx_seq_one_letter_code
_entity_poly.pdbx_strand_id
1 'polypeptide(L)'
;MKKMRRTGKGGFPIMVLFLTWITIFCSAGTAMSRSDLSTQELEGYYKEQERILVDEARAFLDGKGFVNSGVMLTRVIDGDGKREYTLTVHHGKIDRLSDENRFALMAELEELVFEDEGCSFTHRFLDSSLNVR
;
A
#
# COMPACT_ATOMS: atom_id res chain seq x y z
N MET A 1 -22.86 -50.38 0.65
CA MET A 1 -21.93 -49.79 1.65
C MET A 1 -20.55 -49.77 0.99
N LYS A 2 -19.66 -48.76 0.99
CA LYS A 2 -19.58 -47.40 1.54
C LYS A 2 -18.37 -46.72 0.85
N LYS A 3 -18.60 -45.52 0.29
CA LYS A 3 -17.67 -44.44 -0.14
C LYS A 3 -16.51 -44.72 -1.12
N MET A 4 -16.69 -44.22 -2.35
CA MET A 4 -15.63 -43.61 -3.17
C MET A 4 -14.95 -42.46 -2.41
N ARG A 5 -13.61 -42.34 -2.52
CA ARG A 5 -12.89 -41.08 -2.28
C ARG A 5 -12.12 -40.75 -3.56
N ARG A 6 -12.61 -39.74 -4.28
CA ARG A 6 -11.91 -39.13 -5.43
C ARG A 6 -10.97 -38.03 -4.95
N THR A 7 -9.78 -38.04 -5.55
CA THR A 7 -8.99 -36.91 -6.05
C THR A 7 -8.55 -35.83 -5.06
N GLY A 8 -7.27 -35.89 -4.65
CA GLY A 8 -6.50 -34.73 -4.24
C GLY A 8 -5.78 -34.12 -5.44
N LYS A 9 -6.28 -32.98 -5.93
CA LYS A 9 -5.58 -32.06 -6.84
C LYS A 9 -5.92 -30.65 -6.35
N GLY A 10 -5.11 -30.14 -5.41
CA GLY A 10 -5.38 -28.86 -4.72
C GLY A 10 -4.18 -27.91 -4.63
N GLY A 11 -3.12 -28.13 -5.41
CA GLY A 11 -1.91 -27.27 -5.36
C GLY A 11 -1.73 -26.32 -6.56
N PHE A 12 -2.55 -26.44 -7.60
CA PHE A 12 -2.33 -25.71 -8.86
C PHE A 12 -2.87 -24.26 -8.92
N PRO A 13 -3.97 -23.84 -8.24
CA PRO A 13 -4.51 -22.49 -8.45
C PRO A 13 -3.74 -21.40 -7.67
N ILE A 14 -3.10 -21.75 -6.55
CA ILE A 14 -2.38 -20.78 -5.71
C ILE A 14 -1.10 -20.32 -6.40
N MET A 15 -0.35 -21.26 -6.99
CA MET A 15 0.91 -20.96 -7.68
C MET A 15 0.67 -20.05 -8.90
N VAL A 16 -0.40 -20.28 -9.66
CA VAL A 16 -0.77 -19.42 -10.79
C VAL A 16 -1.15 -18.02 -10.32
N LEU A 17 -1.88 -17.89 -9.21
CA LEU A 17 -2.23 -16.58 -8.65
C LEU A 17 -0.98 -15.78 -8.22
N PHE A 18 -0.04 -16.43 -7.54
CA PHE A 18 1.25 -15.84 -7.18
C PHE A 18 2.06 -15.44 -8.42
N LEU A 19 2.13 -16.30 -9.43
CA LEU A 19 2.82 -16.02 -10.70
C LEU A 19 2.18 -14.85 -11.47
N THR A 20 0.85 -14.72 -11.43
CA THR A 20 0.15 -13.58 -12.05
C THR A 20 0.39 -12.27 -11.30
N TRP A 21 0.46 -12.32 -9.96
CA TRP A 21 0.85 -11.16 -9.16
C TRP A 21 2.30 -10.74 -9.44
N ILE A 22 3.22 -11.71 -9.52
CA ILE A 22 4.62 -11.48 -9.85
C ILE A 22 4.77 -10.89 -11.27
N THR A 23 4.00 -11.33 -12.26
CA THR A 23 4.10 -10.79 -13.63
C THR A 23 3.56 -9.36 -13.77
N ILE A 24 2.49 -9.02 -13.04
CA ILE A 24 2.04 -7.62 -12.91
C ILE A 24 3.13 -6.79 -12.21
N PHE A 25 3.71 -7.32 -11.13
CA PHE A 25 4.78 -6.65 -10.36
C PHE A 25 6.09 -6.51 -11.15
N CYS A 26 6.46 -7.49 -11.98
CA CYS A 26 7.66 -7.45 -12.82
C CYS A 26 7.58 -6.44 -13.96
N SER A 27 6.39 -5.92 -14.28
CA SER A 27 6.24 -4.85 -15.27
C SER A 27 6.68 -3.48 -14.72
N ALA A 28 6.69 -3.32 -13.39
CA ALA A 28 7.29 -2.17 -12.70
C ALA A 28 8.83 -2.29 -12.56
N GLY A 29 9.38 -3.46 -12.88
CA GLY A 29 10.79 -3.83 -12.75
C GLY A 29 11.57 -3.84 -14.05
N THR A 30 11.34 -2.89 -14.99
CA THR A 30 12.39 -2.58 -16.00
C THR A 30 13.48 -1.76 -15.31
N ALA A 31 14.16 -2.39 -14.36
CA ALA A 31 15.15 -1.84 -13.46
C ALA A 31 16.54 -1.67 -14.11
N MET A 32 16.62 -1.45 -15.43
CA MET A 32 17.90 -1.49 -16.14
C MET A 32 18.24 -0.24 -16.96
N SER A 33 17.74 0.93 -16.56
CA SER A 33 18.34 2.21 -17.00
C SER A 33 18.07 3.36 -16.03
N ARG A 34 18.16 3.12 -14.70
CA ARG A 34 17.98 4.19 -13.70
C ARG A 34 19.05 5.29 -13.75
N SER A 35 20.13 5.11 -14.50
CA SER A 35 21.22 6.08 -14.66
C SER A 35 20.99 7.14 -15.75
N ASP A 36 20.00 6.98 -16.63
CA ASP A 36 19.77 7.84 -17.81
C ASP A 36 18.31 8.32 -17.97
N LEU A 37 17.43 8.03 -17.00
CA LEU A 37 16.06 8.55 -17.03
C LEU A 37 16.10 10.06 -16.83
N SER A 38 15.42 10.78 -17.72
CA SER A 38 15.19 12.20 -17.51
C SER A 38 14.44 12.40 -16.19
N THR A 39 14.65 13.54 -15.51
CA THR A 39 13.92 13.88 -14.28
C THR A 39 12.41 13.75 -14.45
N GLN A 40 11.89 13.99 -15.66
CA GLN A 40 10.47 13.87 -15.99
C GLN A 40 9.98 12.42 -16.00
N GLU A 41 10.74 11.48 -16.55
CA GLU A 41 10.37 10.06 -16.56
C GLU A 41 10.44 9.46 -15.15
N LEU A 42 11.45 9.87 -14.37
CA LEU A 42 11.56 9.47 -12.98
C LEU A 42 10.38 9.98 -12.16
N GLU A 43 10.01 11.26 -12.30
CA GLU A 43 8.82 11.81 -11.64
C GLU A 43 7.52 11.12 -12.10
N GLY A 44 7.43 10.73 -13.38
CA GLY A 44 6.31 9.94 -13.90
C GLY A 44 6.18 8.58 -13.21
N TYR A 45 7.31 7.89 -13.01
CA TYR A 45 7.36 6.62 -12.28
C TYR A 45 6.85 6.77 -10.84
N TYR A 46 7.41 7.72 -10.06
CA TYR A 46 6.99 7.89 -8.66
C TYR A 46 5.55 8.34 -8.54
N LYS A 47 5.06 9.20 -9.44
CA LYS A 47 3.66 9.61 -9.45
C LYS A 47 2.70 8.44 -9.65
N GLU A 48 3.09 7.45 -10.46
CA GLU A 48 2.29 6.24 -10.64
C GLU A 48 2.34 5.35 -9.40
N GLN A 49 3.51 5.17 -8.78
CA GLN A 49 3.65 4.44 -7.52
C GLN A 49 2.84 5.09 -6.38
N GLU A 50 2.85 6.41 -6.30
CA GLU A 50 2.05 7.21 -5.35
C GLU A 50 0.56 6.99 -5.55
N ARG A 51 0.10 6.96 -6.80
CA ARG A 51 -1.30 6.69 -7.14
C ARG A 51 -1.72 5.29 -6.73
N ILE A 52 -0.91 4.28 -7.07
CA ILE A 52 -1.15 2.88 -6.71
C ILE A 52 -1.23 2.74 -5.20
N LEU A 53 -0.27 3.31 -4.45
CA LEU A 53 -0.26 3.26 -3.00
C LEU A 53 -1.54 3.85 -2.36
N VAL A 54 -2.00 5.00 -2.87
CA VAL A 54 -3.24 5.62 -2.38
C VAL A 54 -4.46 4.76 -2.68
N ASP A 55 -4.53 4.18 -3.88
CA ASP A 55 -5.65 3.33 -4.29
C ASP A 55 -5.67 2.00 -3.51
N GLU A 56 -4.51 1.40 -3.27
CA GLU A 56 -4.35 0.19 -2.43
C GLU A 56 -4.74 0.48 -0.98
N ALA A 57 -4.31 1.60 -0.40
CA ALA A 57 -4.69 2.00 0.94
C ALA A 57 -6.21 2.21 1.08
N ARG A 58 -6.85 2.82 0.07
CA ARG A 58 -8.31 2.96 0.02
C ARG A 58 -9.01 1.61 -0.05
N ALA A 59 -8.57 0.73 -0.96
CA ALA A 59 -9.15 -0.59 -1.12
C ALA A 59 -8.99 -1.45 0.15
N PHE A 60 -7.83 -1.36 0.82
CA PHE A 60 -7.58 -2.00 2.11
C PHE A 60 -8.57 -1.52 3.18
N LEU A 61 -8.73 -0.21 3.33
CA LEU A 61 -9.65 0.38 4.31
C LEU A 61 -11.11 0.03 4.02
N ASP A 62 -11.51 0.06 2.75
CA ASP A 62 -12.84 -0.36 2.30
C ASP A 62 -13.10 -1.84 2.66
N GLY A 63 -12.13 -2.73 2.40
CA GLY A 63 -12.20 -4.14 2.75
C GLY A 63 -12.30 -4.42 4.25
N LYS A 64 -11.81 -3.51 5.09
CA LYS A 64 -11.91 -3.56 6.56
C LYS A 64 -13.18 -2.89 7.11
N GLY A 65 -14.04 -2.31 6.24
CA GLY A 65 -15.30 -1.67 6.63
C GLY A 65 -15.19 -0.17 6.96
N PHE A 66 -14.06 0.45 6.64
CA PHE A 66 -13.82 1.89 6.73
C PHE A 66 -14.08 2.58 5.37
N VAL A 67 -15.25 2.30 4.81
CA VAL A 67 -15.63 2.78 3.47
C VAL A 67 -15.71 4.31 3.43
N ASN A 68 -15.21 4.91 2.35
CA ASN A 68 -15.09 6.37 2.19
C ASN A 68 -14.10 7.01 3.17
N SER A 69 -13.02 6.30 3.51
CA SER A 69 -11.90 6.90 4.24
C SER A 69 -11.21 7.98 3.42
N GLY A 70 -10.90 9.10 4.07
CA GLY A 70 -10.00 10.10 3.50
C GLY A 70 -8.58 9.58 3.55
N VAL A 71 -7.95 9.37 2.39
CA VAL A 71 -6.55 8.96 2.27
C VAL A 71 -5.79 10.05 1.53
N MET A 72 -4.75 10.58 2.17
CA MET A 72 -3.87 11.62 1.64
C MET A 72 -2.42 11.16 1.72
N LEU A 73 -1.69 11.27 0.62
CA LEU A 73 -0.25 11.02 0.56
C LEU A 73 0.48 12.35 0.42
N THR A 74 1.30 12.70 1.40
CA THR A 74 2.20 13.86 1.33
C THR A 74 3.59 13.40 0.92
N ARG A 75 4.23 14.14 0.02
CA ARG A 75 5.58 13.86 -0.48
C ARG A 75 6.52 15.02 -0.19
N VAL A 76 7.69 14.72 0.34
CA VAL A 76 8.81 15.64 0.48
C VAL A 76 10.00 15.06 -0.28
N ILE A 77 10.71 15.89 -1.05
CA ILE A 77 11.94 15.49 -1.75
C ILE A 77 13.10 16.26 -1.15
N ASP A 78 14.11 15.55 -0.65
CA ASP A 78 15.33 16.15 -0.10
C ASP A 78 16.29 16.58 -1.22
N GLY A 79 17.29 17.39 -0.88
CA GLY A 79 18.34 17.85 -1.81
C GLY A 79 19.13 16.71 -2.46
N ASP A 80 19.23 15.56 -1.80
CA ASP A 80 19.86 14.34 -2.31
C ASP A 80 18.92 13.49 -3.21
N GLY A 81 17.69 13.95 -3.46
CA GLY A 81 16.70 13.24 -4.27
C GLY A 81 15.95 12.11 -3.54
N LYS A 82 16.20 11.93 -2.24
CA LYS A 82 15.44 11.04 -1.37
C LYS A 82 14.00 11.54 -1.22
N ARG A 83 13.05 10.62 -1.17
CA ARG A 83 11.62 10.93 -1.07
C ARG A 83 11.05 10.43 0.24
N GLU A 84 10.43 11.32 0.98
CA GLU A 84 9.73 10.99 2.21
C GLU A 84 8.23 11.08 1.97
N TYR A 85 7.53 9.99 2.31
CA TYR A 85 6.11 9.84 2.12
C TYR A 85 5.40 9.77 3.47
N THR A 86 4.35 10.58 3.62
CA THR A 86 3.46 10.50 4.78
C THR A 86 2.04 10.15 4.33
N LEU A 87 1.61 8.92 4.61
CA LEU A 87 0.24 8.46 4.38
C LEU A 87 -0.62 8.84 5.58
N THR A 88 -1.58 9.71 5.35
CA THR A 88 -2.54 10.18 6.36
C THR A 88 -3.92 9.64 6.06
N VAL A 89 -4.51 8.98 7.05
CA VAL A 89 -5.86 8.40 6.96
C VAL A 89 -6.78 9.10 7.94
N HIS A 90 -7.95 9.52 7.46
CA HIS A 90 -9.01 10.12 8.25
C HIS A 90 -10.33 9.36 8.05
N HIS A 91 -10.89 8.82 9.13
CA HIS A 91 -12.18 8.17 9.10
C HIS A 91 -12.83 8.13 10.49
N GLY A 92 -14.04 8.66 10.65
CA GLY A 92 -14.66 8.85 11.97
C GLY A 92 -14.93 7.58 12.79
N LYS A 93 -14.93 6.38 12.17
CA LYS A 93 -14.97 5.11 12.94
C LYS A 93 -13.61 4.72 13.51
N ILE A 94 -12.50 5.11 12.86
CA ILE A 94 -11.14 4.80 13.31
C ILE A 94 -10.86 5.56 14.61
N ASP A 95 -11.31 6.81 14.70
CA ASP A 95 -11.23 7.63 15.91
C ASP A 95 -11.94 7.01 17.14
N ARG A 96 -12.84 6.05 16.90
CA ARG A 96 -13.64 5.38 17.93
C ARG A 96 -13.14 3.96 18.23
N LEU A 97 -12.10 3.50 17.55
CA LEU A 97 -11.46 2.21 17.86
C LEU A 97 -10.75 2.28 19.20
N SER A 98 -10.64 1.13 19.87
CA SER A 98 -9.69 0.99 20.97
C SER A 98 -8.26 1.15 20.46
N ASP A 99 -7.33 1.54 21.33
CA ASP A 99 -5.92 1.70 20.97
C ASP A 99 -5.32 0.41 20.38
N GLU A 100 -5.72 -0.75 20.88
CA GLU A 100 -5.28 -2.06 20.38
C GLU A 100 -5.72 -2.29 18.92
N ASN A 101 -6.99 -2.00 18.61
CA ASN A 101 -7.52 -2.15 17.26
C ASN A 101 -6.95 -1.10 16.30
N ARG A 102 -6.72 0.12 16.80
CA ARG A 102 -6.07 1.19 16.05
C ARG A 102 -4.61 0.84 15.75
N PHE A 103 -3.89 0.26 16.71
CA PHE A 103 -2.52 -0.21 16.53
C PHE A 103 -2.44 -1.37 15.54
N ALA A 104 -3.34 -2.36 15.66
CA ALA A 104 -3.41 -3.47 14.71
C ALA A 104 -3.69 -2.98 13.28
N LEU A 105 -4.65 -2.06 13.12
CA LEU A 105 -4.94 -1.45 11.82
C LEU A 105 -3.75 -0.65 11.27
N MET A 106 -3.01 0.07 12.13
CA MET A 106 -1.81 0.80 11.71
C MET A 106 -0.72 -0.15 11.23
N ALA A 107 -0.44 -1.22 11.97
CA ALA A 107 0.59 -2.19 11.61
C ALA A 107 0.31 -2.82 10.24
N GLU A 108 -0.94 -3.17 9.94
CA GLU A 108 -1.33 -3.66 8.61
C GLU A 108 -1.23 -2.58 7.52
N LEU A 109 -1.48 -1.31 7.86
CA LEU A 109 -1.37 -0.20 6.92
C LEU A 109 0.09 0.16 6.60
N GLU A 110 1.00 0.01 7.57
CA GLU A 110 2.44 0.21 7.43
C GLU A 110 3.09 -0.79 6.46
N GLU A 111 2.45 -1.95 6.23
CA GLU A 111 2.88 -2.90 5.20
C GLU A 111 2.62 -2.39 3.78
N LEU A 112 1.74 -1.40 3.61
CA LEU A 112 1.48 -0.76 2.32
C LEU A 112 2.54 0.30 2.04
N VAL A 113 3.60 -0.14 1.36
CA VAL A 113 4.70 0.68 0.86
C VAL A 113 5.14 0.12 -0.49
N PHE A 114 5.84 0.94 -1.29
CA PHE A 114 6.58 0.43 -2.44
C PHE A 114 8.07 0.39 -2.12
N GLU A 115 8.77 -0.64 -2.61
CA GLU A 115 10.19 -0.85 -2.32
C GLU A 115 11.07 0.03 -3.21
N ASP A 116 11.77 1.00 -2.60
CA ASP A 116 12.78 1.81 -3.25
C ASP A 116 13.77 2.37 -2.20
N GLU A 117 15.07 2.18 -2.41
CA GLU A 117 16.13 2.57 -1.43
C GLU A 117 16.17 4.08 -1.15
N GLY A 118 15.64 4.90 -2.05
CA GLY A 118 15.54 6.34 -1.89
C GLY A 118 14.27 6.81 -1.17
N CYS A 119 13.40 5.89 -0.74
CA CYS A 119 12.09 6.22 -0.20
C CYS A 119 11.95 5.86 1.29
N SER A 120 11.35 6.76 2.06
CA SER A 120 10.94 6.52 3.44
C SER A 120 9.44 6.73 3.59
N PHE A 121 8.81 5.95 4.45
CA PHE A 121 7.35 5.98 4.65
C PHE A 121 7.02 6.20 6.12
N THR A 122 5.95 6.97 6.35
CA THR A 122 5.35 7.18 7.66
C THR A 122 3.84 7.15 7.51
N HIS A 123 3.17 6.41 8.38
CA HIS A 123 1.72 6.26 8.37
C HIS A 123 1.13 6.88 9.62
N ARG A 124 -0.01 7.55 9.48
CA ARG A 124 -0.67 8.22 10.61
C ARG A 124 -2.17 8.33 10.42
N PHE A 125 -2.89 8.19 11.51
CA PHE A 125 -4.29 8.59 11.58
C PHE A 125 -4.38 10.07 11.88
N LEU A 126 -5.25 10.77 11.16
CA LEU A 126 -5.59 12.15 11.47
C LEU A 126 -6.51 12.13 12.68
N ASP A 127 -5.97 12.50 13.84
CA ASP A 127 -6.76 12.58 15.05
C ASP A 127 -7.63 13.86 15.01
N SER A 128 -8.94 13.68 15.01
CA SER A 128 -9.92 14.77 15.03
C SER A 128 -9.81 15.68 16.28
N SER A 129 -9.07 15.28 17.32
CA SER A 129 -8.85 16.09 18.54
C SER A 129 -7.87 17.25 18.37
N LEU A 130 -7.17 17.35 17.23
CA LEU A 130 -6.35 18.54 16.91
C LEU A 130 -7.19 19.77 16.52
N ASN A 131 -8.52 19.67 16.48
CA ASN A 131 -9.42 20.81 16.31
C ASN A 131 -9.91 21.40 17.65
N VAL A 132 -9.01 21.50 18.64
CA VAL A 132 -9.25 22.26 19.88
C VAL A 132 -8.20 23.37 20.00
N ARG A 133 -8.47 24.50 19.32
CA ARG A 133 -8.53 25.85 19.90
C ARG A 133 -8.76 26.91 18.83
#